data_AF-A0A7R9I834-F1
#
_entry.id   AF-A0A7R9I834-F1
#
_cell.length_a   1.000
_cell.length_b   1.000
_cell.length_c   1.000
_cell.angle_alpha   90.00
_cell.angle_beta   90.00
_cell.angle_gamma   90.00
#
_symmetry.space_group_name_H-M   'P 1'
#
loop_
_entity.id
_entity.type
_entity.pdbx_description
1 polymer ?
#
loop_
_entity_poly.entity_id
_entity_poly.type
_entity_poly.pdbx_seq_one_letter_code
_entity_poly.pdbx_strand_id
1 'polypeptide(L)'
;LLMTRWREQDRLGYGEFEYLELVLAQRLVLLRMAFSTCQFNVKDELTYQLEIAALARKEGWPQVARNCLARLATFSFDKPPSIVLEEARLHWAKGNREVATALLKSLLRRLEQDTRGGEEQLVQRSIALHLYGSWMVETKSENPQNIIDQYFLKALTHLEASCTRSQEGLDAEMLEREVEGSQVRNLRREKNKKLE
;
A
#
# COMPACT_ATOMS: atom_id res chain seq x y z
N LEU A 1 3.66 -20.51 6.22
CA LEU A 1 3.48 -21.14 7.55
C LEU A 1 4.06 -20.31 8.70
N LEU A 2 5.32 -19.85 8.62
CA LEU A 2 5.88 -18.99 9.68
C LEU A 2 5.26 -17.58 9.68
N MET A 3 5.24 -16.91 8.53
CA MET A 3 4.67 -15.55 8.39
C MET A 3 3.19 -15.49 8.76
N THR A 4 2.41 -16.52 8.41
CA THR A 4 0.99 -16.60 8.76
C THR A 4 0.79 -16.67 10.28
N ARG A 5 1.60 -17.45 10.99
CA ARG A 5 1.55 -17.53 12.47
C ARG A 5 1.96 -16.23 13.14
N TRP A 6 2.96 -15.52 12.61
CA TRP A 6 3.35 -14.21 13.15
C TRP A 6 2.26 -13.17 12.95
N ARG A 7 1.63 -13.13 11.77
CA ARG A 7 0.47 -12.25 11.53
C ARG A 7 -0.71 -12.57 12.45
N GLU A 8 -0.96 -13.84 12.76
CA GLU A 8 -1.98 -14.24 13.74
C GLU A 8 -1.63 -13.78 15.15
N GLN A 9 -0.38 -13.94 15.57
CA GLN A 9 0.08 -13.45 16.87
C GLN A 9 -0.07 -11.93 16.95
N ASP A 10 0.17 -11.21 15.86
CA ASP A 10 0.08 -9.75 15.86
C ASP A 10 -1.34 -9.21 15.99
N ARG A 11 -2.35 -10.05 15.73
CA ARG A 11 -3.77 -9.71 16.00
C ARG A 11 -4.11 -9.71 17.48
N LEU A 12 -3.30 -10.33 18.34
CA LEU A 12 -3.58 -10.44 19.77
C LEU A 12 -3.40 -9.11 20.51
N GLY A 13 -2.85 -8.08 19.85
CA GLY A 13 -2.67 -6.73 20.39
C GLY A 13 -1.54 -6.67 21.41
N TYR A 14 -0.57 -5.78 21.20
CA TYR A 14 0.60 -5.65 22.08
C TYR A 14 0.49 -4.49 23.08
N GLY A 15 -0.69 -3.89 23.22
CA GLY A 15 -0.92 -2.71 24.08
C GLY A 15 -0.30 -1.45 23.50
N GLU A 16 1.03 -1.39 23.47
CA GLU A 16 1.84 -0.27 22.96
C GLU A 16 2.77 -0.73 21.83
N PHE A 17 2.98 0.15 20.85
CA PHE A 17 3.85 -0.17 19.70
C PHE A 17 5.32 -0.38 20.11
N GLU A 18 5.79 0.21 21.20
CA GLU A 18 7.18 0.02 21.68
C GLU A 18 7.49 -1.46 21.95
N TYR A 19 6.57 -2.19 22.59
CA TYR A 19 6.74 -3.62 22.83
C TYR A 19 6.66 -4.44 21.53
N LEU A 20 5.82 -4.01 20.61
CA LEU A 20 5.68 -4.65 19.30
C LEU A 20 6.94 -4.45 18.45
N GLU A 21 7.50 -3.24 18.44
CA GLU A 21 8.71 -2.89 17.70
C GLU A 21 9.86 -3.84 18.06
N LEU A 22 10.06 -4.13 19.35
CA LEU A 22 11.07 -5.07 19.80
C LEU A 22 10.87 -6.47 19.22
N VAL A 23 9.63 -6.97 19.21
CA VAL A 23 9.29 -8.28 18.63
C VAL A 23 9.52 -8.28 17.12
N LEU A 24 9.10 -7.22 16.42
CA LEU A 24 9.29 -7.08 14.98
C LEU A 24 10.77 -7.00 14.61
N ALA A 25 11.57 -6.26 15.38
CA ALA A 25 13.02 -6.14 15.19
C ALA A 25 13.72 -7.49 15.36
N GLN A 26 13.37 -8.25 16.41
CA GLN A 26 13.90 -9.60 16.63
C GLN A 26 13.54 -10.56 15.49
N ARG A 27 12.27 -10.57 15.07
CA ARG A 27 11.81 -11.39 13.94
C ARG A 27 12.56 -11.03 12.65
N LEU A 28 12.81 -9.75 12.40
CA LEU A 28 13.58 -9.32 11.24
C LEU A 28 15.01 -9.85 11.26
N VAL A 29 15.67 -9.85 12.42
CA VAL A 29 17.02 -10.44 12.56
C VAL A 29 16.98 -11.95 12.34
N LEU A 30 15.98 -12.65 12.89
CA LEU A 30 15.79 -14.08 12.66
C LEU A 30 15.58 -14.42 11.18
N LEU A 31 14.74 -13.65 10.46
CA LEU A 31 14.51 -13.84 9.02
C LEU A 31 15.81 -13.71 8.23
N ARG A 32 16.66 -12.75 8.58
CA ARG A 32 17.94 -12.51 7.90
C ARG A 32 18.95 -13.62 8.16
N MET A 33 19.02 -14.11 9.39
CA MET A 33 19.87 -15.27 9.73
C MET A 33 19.33 -16.56 9.07
N ALA A 34 18.00 -16.69 8.98
CA ALA A 34 17.38 -17.78 8.25
C ALA A 34 17.66 -17.66 6.74
N PHE A 35 17.70 -16.46 6.16
CA PHE A 35 18.08 -16.25 4.77
C PHE A 35 19.52 -16.71 4.47
N SER A 36 20.46 -16.44 5.38
CA SER A 36 21.86 -16.87 5.18
C SER A 36 22.08 -18.38 5.36
N THR A 37 21.16 -19.07 6.04
CA THR A 37 21.36 -20.46 6.51
C THR A 37 20.39 -21.46 5.88
N CYS A 38 19.21 -21.01 5.49
CA CYS A 38 18.12 -21.78 4.93
C CYS A 38 17.66 -21.10 3.62
N GLN A 39 17.05 -21.84 2.69
CA GLN A 39 16.54 -21.31 1.41
C GLN A 39 15.30 -20.41 1.60
N PHE A 40 15.38 -19.40 2.47
CA PHE A 40 14.31 -18.45 2.68
C PHE A 40 14.23 -17.49 1.51
N ASN A 41 13.02 -17.13 1.09
CA ASN A 41 12.81 -16.28 -0.07
C ASN A 41 13.05 -14.81 0.30
N VAL A 42 13.92 -14.11 -0.46
CA VAL A 42 14.16 -12.66 -0.31
C VAL A 42 12.83 -11.88 -0.31
N LYS A 43 11.85 -12.32 -1.12
CA LYS A 43 10.54 -11.67 -1.22
C LYS A 43 9.79 -11.62 0.11
N ASP A 44 9.94 -12.63 0.96
CA ASP A 44 9.24 -12.70 2.24
C ASP A 44 9.82 -11.70 3.25
N GLU A 45 11.14 -11.50 3.25
CA GLU A 45 11.79 -10.45 4.05
C GLU A 45 11.34 -9.06 3.58
N LEU A 46 11.33 -8.82 2.27
CA LEU A 46 10.91 -7.54 1.70
C LEU A 46 9.46 -7.21 2.06
N THR A 47 8.57 -8.19 1.93
CA THR A 47 7.15 -8.05 2.26
C THR A 47 6.98 -7.74 3.75
N TYR A 48 7.68 -8.47 4.61
CA TYR A 48 7.60 -8.26 6.06
C TYR A 48 8.15 -6.90 6.49
N GLN A 49 9.27 -6.45 5.92
CA GLN A 49 9.82 -5.12 6.18
C GLN A 49 8.86 -4.01 5.76
N LEU A 50 8.14 -4.18 4.64
CA LEU A 50 7.14 -3.21 4.19
C LEU A 50 5.93 -3.18 5.12
N GLU A 51 5.46 -4.33 5.62
CA GLU A 51 4.39 -4.41 6.63
C GLU A 51 4.76 -3.67 7.92
N ILE A 52 6.00 -3.86 8.40
CA ILE A 52 6.52 -3.13 9.57
C ILE A 52 6.53 -1.63 9.31
N ALA A 53 6.96 -1.20 8.11
CA ALA A 53 6.98 0.22 7.77
C ALA A 53 5.57 0.84 7.79
N ALA A 54 4.60 0.15 7.20
CA ALA A 54 3.21 0.59 7.17
C ALA A 54 2.60 0.65 8.58
N LEU A 55 2.88 -0.34 9.43
CA LEU A 55 2.41 -0.36 10.80
C LEU A 55 3.05 0.76 11.64
N ALA A 56 4.38 0.89 11.59
CA ALA A 56 5.10 1.94 12.31
C ALA A 56 4.60 3.34 11.93
N ARG A 57 4.28 3.57 10.65
CA ARG A 57 3.67 4.83 10.23
C ARG A 57 2.29 5.03 10.86
N LYS A 58 1.42 4.01 10.84
CA LYS A 58 0.06 4.10 11.42
C LYS A 58 0.10 4.39 12.92
N GLU A 59 1.05 3.81 13.63
CA GLU A 59 1.25 4.00 15.08
C GLU A 59 1.99 5.30 15.44
N GLY A 60 2.37 6.13 14.45
CA GLY A 60 3.03 7.40 14.71
C GLY A 60 4.54 7.32 14.99
N TRP A 61 5.20 6.25 14.54
CA TRP A 61 6.64 6.02 14.69
C TRP A 61 7.40 6.18 13.35
N PRO A 62 7.54 7.42 12.83
CA PRO A 62 8.07 7.68 11.49
C PRO A 62 9.57 7.39 11.34
N GLN A 63 10.30 7.20 12.44
CA GLN A 63 11.72 6.81 12.39
C GLN A 63 11.86 5.33 12.05
N VAL A 64 11.07 4.46 12.67
CA VAL A 64 11.05 3.02 12.41
C VAL A 64 10.63 2.76 10.96
N ALA A 65 9.53 3.40 10.52
CA ALA A 65 9.08 3.30 9.14
C ALA A 65 10.16 3.71 8.12
N ARG A 66 10.85 4.83 8.36
CA ARG A 66 11.93 5.31 7.49
C ARG A 66 13.10 4.35 7.44
N ASN A 67 13.49 3.78 8.58
CA ASN A 67 14.60 2.83 8.66
C ASN A 67 14.28 1.56 7.85
N CYS A 68 13.05 1.06 7.92
CA CYS A 68 12.59 -0.06 7.10
C CYS A 68 12.64 0.28 5.61
N LEU A 69 12.08 1.44 5.20
CA LEU A 69 12.09 1.85 3.79
C LEU A 69 13.51 2.08 3.24
N ALA A 70 14.41 2.66 4.04
CA ALA A 70 15.81 2.87 3.65
C ALA A 70 16.54 1.55 3.40
N ARG A 71 16.22 0.51 4.18
CA ARG A 71 16.75 -0.84 3.96
C ARG A 71 16.15 -1.46 2.70
N LEU A 72 14.84 -1.34 2.49
CA LEU A 72 14.20 -1.84 1.29
C LEU A 72 14.76 -1.20 0.00
N ALA A 73 15.19 0.07 0.07
CA ALA A 73 15.82 0.76 -1.04
C ALA A 73 17.20 0.19 -1.45
N THR A 74 17.85 -0.63 -0.62
CA THR A 74 19.15 -1.24 -0.99
C THR A 74 19.01 -2.46 -1.89
N PHE A 75 17.81 -3.04 -2.03
CA PHE A 75 17.60 -4.30 -2.74
C PHE A 75 17.40 -4.16 -4.25
N SER A 76 16.97 -2.99 -4.72
CA SER A 76 16.74 -2.75 -6.15
C SER A 76 17.00 -1.29 -6.51
N PHE A 77 17.60 -1.08 -7.68
CA PHE A 77 17.76 0.26 -8.24
C PHE A 77 16.40 0.89 -8.60
N ASP A 78 15.49 0.08 -9.16
CA ASP A 78 14.12 0.51 -9.41
C ASP A 78 13.23 0.11 -8.23
N LYS A 79 12.70 1.12 -7.51
CA LYS A 79 11.87 0.90 -6.33
C LYS A 79 10.51 0.34 -6.77
N PRO A 80 10.08 -0.85 -6.27
CA PRO A 80 8.75 -1.36 -6.55
C PRO A 80 7.66 -0.38 -6.10
N PRO A 81 6.50 -0.34 -6.78
CA PRO A 81 5.42 0.60 -6.49
C PRO A 81 4.94 0.59 -5.03
N SER A 82 4.92 -0.58 -4.39
CA SER A 82 4.51 -0.75 -3.00
C SER A 82 5.40 0.04 -2.01
N ILE A 83 6.72 0.08 -2.25
CA ILE A 83 7.66 0.88 -1.46
C ILE A 83 7.42 2.38 -1.69
N VAL A 84 7.24 2.80 -2.94
CA VAL A 84 7.02 4.22 -3.28
C VAL A 84 5.70 4.72 -2.68
N LEU A 85 4.66 3.89 -2.66
CA LEU A 85 3.39 4.19 -2.00
C LEU A 85 3.58 4.44 -0.51
N GLU A 86 4.31 3.56 0.19
CA GLU A 86 4.51 3.70 1.62
C GLU A 86 5.45 4.87 1.96
N GLU A 87 6.45 5.15 1.12
CA GLU A 87 7.29 6.34 1.22
C GLU A 87 6.47 7.63 1.06
N ALA A 88 5.57 7.68 0.08
CA ALA A 88 4.64 8.80 -0.09
C ALA A 88 3.74 8.98 1.14
N ARG A 89 3.16 7.89 1.67
CA ARG A 89 2.33 7.92 2.90
C ARG A 89 3.12 8.43 4.10
N LEU A 90 4.38 8.02 4.25
CA LEU A 90 5.26 8.49 5.32
C LEU A 90 5.55 9.99 5.20
N HIS A 91 5.85 10.48 4.00
CA HIS A 91 6.03 11.91 3.76
C HIS A 91 4.76 12.71 4.07
N TRP A 92 3.58 12.20 3.68
CA TRP A 92 2.30 12.83 3.97
C TRP A 92 2.04 12.91 5.48
N ALA A 93 2.24 11.80 6.20
CA ALA A 93 2.08 11.74 7.65
C ALA A 93 3.01 12.71 8.41
N LYS A 94 4.20 13.00 7.85
CA LYS A 94 5.14 13.99 8.38
C LYS A 94 4.80 15.45 8.03
N GLY A 95 3.76 15.69 7.23
CA GLY A 95 3.39 17.03 6.74
C GLY A 95 4.12 17.47 5.47
N ASN A 96 4.99 16.63 4.90
CA ASN A 96 5.73 16.92 3.66
C ASN A 96 4.86 16.67 2.41
N ARG A 97 3.74 17.39 2.29
CA ARG A 97 2.68 17.14 1.29
C ARG A 97 3.16 17.26 -0.16
N GLU A 98 4.02 18.24 -0.44
CA GLU A 98 4.58 18.45 -1.79
C GLU A 98 5.41 17.26 -2.25
N VAL A 99 6.28 16.75 -1.38
CA VAL A 99 7.10 15.57 -1.67
C VAL A 99 6.23 14.32 -1.84
N ALA A 100 5.27 14.12 -0.94
CA ALA A 100 4.35 12.98 -1.01
C ALA A 100 3.55 12.96 -2.33
N THR A 101 3.01 14.10 -2.73
CA THR A 101 2.24 14.22 -3.99
C THR A 101 3.13 14.10 -5.22
N ALA A 102 4.36 14.63 -5.19
CA ALA A 102 5.32 14.47 -6.28
C ALA A 102 5.70 12.98 -6.48
N LEU A 103 5.96 12.26 -5.38
CA LEU A 103 6.20 10.81 -5.42
C LEU A 103 5.01 10.07 -6.04
N LEU A 104 3.80 10.35 -5.57
CA LEU A 104 2.60 9.66 -6.05
C LEU A 104 2.29 9.96 -7.52
N LYS A 105 2.48 11.20 -7.97
CA LYS A 105 2.36 11.59 -9.39
C LYS A 105 3.40 10.86 -10.26
N SER A 106 4.64 10.80 -9.81
CA SER A 106 5.71 10.09 -10.53
C SER A 106 5.40 8.60 -10.66
N LEU A 107 4.88 8.00 -9.58
CA LEU A 107 4.46 6.60 -9.56
C LEU A 107 3.31 6.34 -10.54
N LEU A 108 2.27 7.17 -10.52
CA LEU A 108 1.13 7.05 -11.44
C LEU A 108 1.57 7.12 -12.90
N ARG A 109 2.45 8.05 -13.26
CA ARG A 109 3.02 8.13 -14.62
C ARG A 109 3.77 6.86 -15.01
N ARG A 110 4.56 6.31 -14.09
CA ARG A 110 5.30 5.05 -14.32
C ARG A 110 4.34 3.88 -14.54
N LEU A 111 3.29 3.78 -13.73
CA LEU A 111 2.24 2.75 -13.84
C LEU A 111 1.30 2.95 -15.05
N GLU A 112 1.28 4.14 -15.65
CA GLU A 112 0.56 4.43 -16.88
C GLU A 112 1.33 3.99 -18.13
N GLN A 113 2.65 4.16 -18.11
CA GLN A 113 3.53 3.79 -19.22
C GLN A 113 3.75 2.28 -19.31
N ASP A 114 3.69 1.59 -18.18
CA ASP A 114 3.81 0.14 -18.15
C ASP A 114 2.47 -0.52 -18.50
N THR A 115 2.32 -0.90 -19.77
CA THR A 115 1.12 -1.60 -20.29
C THR A 115 1.23 -3.11 -20.19
N ARG A 116 2.36 -3.65 -19.71
CA ARG A 116 2.60 -5.10 -19.57
C ARG A 116 2.19 -5.64 -18.20
N GLY A 117 1.54 -4.81 -17.38
CA GLY A 117 1.14 -5.09 -16.02
C GLY A 117 0.26 -6.31 -15.83
N GLY A 118 0.73 -7.24 -15.01
CA GLY A 118 -0.09 -8.25 -14.37
C GLY A 118 -1.05 -7.66 -13.32
N GLU A 119 -1.77 -8.53 -12.62
CA GLU A 119 -2.78 -8.17 -11.61
C GLU A 119 -2.23 -7.25 -10.51
N GLU A 120 -1.02 -7.53 -10.03
CA GLU A 120 -0.36 -6.74 -8.97
C GLU A 120 -0.21 -5.26 -9.37
N GLN A 121 0.07 -4.98 -10.65
CA GLN A 121 0.24 -3.61 -11.13
C GLN A 121 -1.11 -2.87 -11.20
N LEU A 122 -2.18 -3.55 -11.59
CA LEU A 122 -3.54 -3.00 -11.58
C LEU A 122 -3.97 -2.62 -10.15
N VAL A 123 -3.66 -3.50 -9.19
CA VAL A 123 -3.91 -3.24 -7.76
C VAL A 123 -3.12 -2.03 -7.28
N GLN A 124 -1.80 -2.00 -7.54
CA GLN A 124 -0.95 -0.88 -7.13
C GLN A 124 -1.39 0.45 -7.75
N ARG A 125 -1.83 0.42 -9.01
CA ARG A 125 -2.39 1.59 -9.72
C ARG A 125 -3.70 2.05 -9.11
N SER A 126 -4.59 1.11 -8.76
CA SER A 126 -5.83 1.41 -8.06
C SER A 126 -5.57 2.11 -6.72
N ILE A 127 -4.68 1.54 -5.90
CA ILE A 127 -4.30 2.12 -4.60
C ILE A 127 -3.69 3.51 -4.77
N ALA A 128 -2.80 3.70 -5.75
CA ALA A 128 -2.17 4.99 -6.01
C ALA A 128 -3.19 6.07 -6.41
N LEU A 129 -4.14 5.74 -7.30
CA LEU A 129 -5.20 6.64 -7.74
C LEU A 129 -6.13 7.02 -6.59
N HIS A 130 -6.55 6.02 -5.80
CA HIS A 130 -7.41 6.25 -4.65
C HIS A 130 -6.73 7.15 -3.62
N LEU A 131 -5.49 6.83 -3.24
CA LEU A 131 -4.71 7.60 -2.27
C LEU A 131 -4.52 9.05 -2.73
N TYR A 132 -4.18 9.25 -3.99
CA TYR A 132 -4.00 10.59 -4.55
C TYR A 132 -5.32 11.37 -4.55
N GLY A 133 -6.42 10.72 -4.95
CA GLY A 133 -7.78 11.26 -4.89
C GLY A 133 -8.16 11.73 -3.48
N SER A 134 -7.94 10.90 -2.47
CA SER A 134 -8.23 11.21 -1.07
C SER A 134 -7.45 12.44 -0.59
N TRP A 135 -6.16 12.53 -0.93
CA TRP A 135 -5.35 13.71 -0.59
C TRP A 135 -5.82 14.99 -1.29
N MET A 136 -6.34 14.90 -2.52
CA MET A 136 -6.93 16.04 -3.22
C MET A 136 -8.24 16.50 -2.57
N VAL A 137 -9.04 15.57 -2.05
CA VAL A 137 -10.23 15.91 -1.25
C VAL A 137 -9.83 16.62 0.03
N GLU A 138 -8.87 16.05 0.79
CA GLU A 138 -8.37 16.63 2.04
C GLU A 138 -7.81 18.05 1.85
N THR A 139 -7.11 18.28 0.74
CA THR A 139 -6.50 19.59 0.44
C THR A 139 -7.38 20.54 -0.36
N LYS A 140 -8.57 20.09 -0.80
CA LYS A 140 -9.50 20.83 -1.68
C LYS A 140 -8.81 21.39 -2.93
N SER A 141 -7.86 20.64 -3.48
CA SER A 141 -7.02 21.12 -4.58
C SER A 141 -7.67 21.02 -5.96
N GLU A 142 -8.85 20.40 -6.06
CA GLU A 142 -9.51 20.08 -7.33
C GLU A 142 -11.04 20.01 -7.14
N ASN A 143 -11.80 20.13 -8.23
CA ASN A 143 -13.25 20.00 -8.20
C ASN A 143 -13.66 18.58 -7.76
N PRO A 144 -14.57 18.40 -6.76
CA PRO A 144 -15.00 17.08 -6.30
C PRO A 144 -15.48 16.14 -7.42
N GLN A 145 -16.18 16.65 -8.43
CA GLN A 145 -16.64 15.85 -9.57
C GLN A 145 -15.48 15.37 -10.43
N ASN A 146 -14.48 16.24 -10.64
CA ASN A 146 -13.27 15.87 -11.36
C ASN A 146 -12.45 14.82 -10.58
N ILE A 147 -12.41 14.92 -9.23
CA ILE A 147 -11.75 13.92 -8.38
C ILE A 147 -12.42 12.55 -8.53
N ILE A 148 -13.75 12.51 -8.49
CA ILE A 148 -14.54 11.28 -8.66
C ILE A 148 -14.24 10.64 -10.02
N ASP A 149 -14.34 11.42 -11.09
CA ASP A 149 -14.22 10.89 -12.45
C ASP A 149 -12.81 10.48 -12.82
N GLN A 150 -11.81 11.29 -12.46
CA GLN A 150 -10.44 11.07 -12.91
C GLN A 150 -9.65 10.14 -12.00
N TYR A 151 -10.04 9.97 -10.74
CA TYR A 151 -9.26 9.21 -9.76
C TYR A 151 -10.05 8.07 -9.15
N PHE A 152 -11.21 8.33 -8.53
CA PHE A 152 -11.93 7.27 -7.83
C PHE A 152 -12.58 6.24 -8.76
N LEU A 153 -13.25 6.69 -9.83
CA LEU A 153 -13.84 5.77 -10.80
C LEU A 153 -12.76 4.98 -11.55
N LYS A 154 -11.63 5.62 -11.89
CA LYS A 154 -10.49 4.91 -12.50
C LYS A 154 -9.84 3.92 -11.53
N ALA A 155 -9.70 4.27 -10.25
CA ALA A 155 -9.20 3.33 -9.25
C ALA A 155 -10.11 2.09 -9.18
N LEU A 156 -11.42 2.30 -9.18
CA LEU A 156 -12.41 1.22 -9.17
C LEU A 156 -12.34 0.35 -10.42
N THR A 157 -12.22 0.94 -11.62
CA THR A 157 -12.12 0.15 -12.86
C THR A 157 -10.87 -0.73 -12.89
N HIS A 158 -9.73 -0.21 -12.41
CA HIS A 158 -8.50 -1.01 -12.31
C HIS A 158 -8.63 -2.15 -11.29
N LEU A 159 -9.31 -1.91 -10.17
CA LEU A 159 -9.57 -2.91 -9.14
C LEU A 159 -10.52 -4.02 -9.62
N GLU A 160 -11.59 -3.65 -10.32
CA GLU A 160 -12.52 -4.61 -10.93
C GLU A 160 -11.82 -5.45 -12.01
N ALA A 161 -10.92 -4.83 -12.78
CA ALA A 161 -10.12 -5.52 -13.79
C ALA A 161 -9.07 -6.48 -13.18
N SER A 162 -8.55 -6.21 -11.97
CA SER A 162 -7.69 -7.18 -11.28
C SER A 162 -8.50 -8.34 -10.73
N CYS A 163 -9.66 -8.07 -10.13
CA CYS A 163 -10.51 -9.09 -9.52
C CYS A 163 -11.16 -10.05 -10.53
N THR A 164 -11.41 -9.61 -11.76
CA THR A 164 -11.92 -10.50 -12.83
C THR A 164 -10.86 -11.47 -13.35
N ARG A 165 -9.57 -11.20 -13.11
CA ARG A 165 -8.46 -12.10 -13.49
C ARG A 165 -8.12 -13.09 -12.37
N SER A 166 -8.33 -12.71 -11.10
CA SER A 166 -8.13 -13.61 -9.96
C SER A 166 -9.38 -14.45 -9.66
N GLN A 167 -9.25 -15.78 -9.65
CA GLN A 167 -10.27 -16.67 -9.04
C GLN A 167 -10.25 -16.66 -7.50
N GLU A 168 -9.37 -15.86 -6.87
CA GLU A 168 -9.20 -15.81 -5.41
C GLU A 168 -9.73 -14.49 -4.83
N GLY A 169 -10.94 -14.52 -4.26
CA GLY A 169 -11.64 -13.36 -3.71
C GLY A 169 -11.05 -12.74 -2.42
N LEU A 170 -9.87 -13.17 -1.97
CA LEU A 170 -9.28 -12.73 -0.70
C LEU A 170 -8.60 -11.36 -0.79
N ASP A 171 -7.95 -11.03 -1.90
CA ASP A 171 -7.30 -9.74 -2.08
C ASP A 171 -8.31 -8.60 -2.30
N ALA A 172 -9.42 -8.90 -2.97
CA ALA A 172 -10.51 -7.96 -3.20
C ALA A 172 -11.23 -7.56 -1.90
N GLU A 173 -11.46 -8.51 -0.98
CA GLU A 173 -12.10 -8.22 0.31
C GLU A 173 -11.17 -7.39 1.22
N MET A 174 -9.86 -7.64 1.18
CA MET A 174 -8.85 -6.84 1.90
C MET A 174 -8.77 -5.41 1.34
N LEU A 175 -8.88 -5.23 0.03
CA LEU A 175 -8.97 -3.92 -0.63
C LEU A 175 -10.28 -3.20 -0.34
N GLU A 176 -11.43 -3.89 -0.31
CA GLU A 176 -12.70 -3.27 0.13
C GLU A 176 -12.65 -2.81 1.59
N ARG A 177 -11.85 -3.48 2.43
CA ARG A 177 -11.59 -3.04 3.81
C ARG A 177 -10.63 -1.85 3.88
N GLU A 178 -9.61 -1.77 3.02
CA GLU A 178 -8.68 -0.62 2.98
C GLU A 178 -9.28 0.62 2.30
N VAL A 179 -10.22 0.44 1.37
CA VAL A 179 -10.87 1.52 0.59
C VAL A 179 -12.19 2.00 1.24
N GLU A 180 -12.46 1.62 2.50
CA GLU A 180 -13.71 1.90 3.22
C GLU A 180 -14.95 1.50 2.38
N GLY A 181 -15.35 0.23 2.45
CA GLY A 181 -16.41 -0.35 1.61
C GLY A 181 -17.73 0.43 1.47
N SER A 182 -18.06 1.39 2.35
CA SER A 182 -19.14 2.37 2.14
C SER A 182 -18.91 3.30 0.94
N GLN A 183 -17.69 3.81 0.77
CA GLN A 183 -17.32 4.72 -0.31
C GLN A 183 -17.28 4.00 -1.66
N VAL A 184 -16.77 2.76 -1.70
CA VAL A 184 -16.76 1.91 -2.90
C VAL A 184 -18.17 1.63 -3.42
N ARG A 185 -19.12 1.29 -2.53
CA ARG A 185 -20.52 1.03 -2.91
C ARG A 185 -21.19 2.26 -3.52
N ASN A 186 -20.92 3.45 -2.98
CA ASN A 186 -21.45 4.70 -3.51
C ASN A 186 -20.86 5.02 -4.90
N LEU A 187 -19.55 4.83 -5.08
CA LEU A 187 -18.87 5.02 -6.36
C LEU A 187 -19.38 4.05 -7.43
N ARG A 188 -19.65 2.78 -7.09
CA ARG A 188 -20.27 1.81 -8.01
C ARG A 188 -21.66 2.27 -8.50
N ARG A 189 -22.49 2.78 -7.59
CA ARG A 189 -23.82 3.34 -7.95
C ARG A 189 -23.69 4.54 -8.87
N GLU A 190 -22.76 5.44 -8.59
CA GLU A 190 -22.50 6.63 -9.39
C GLU A 190 -21.96 6.27 -10.79
N LYS A 191 -21.07 5.29 -10.88
CA LYS A 191 -20.60 4.73 -12.15
C LYS A 191 -21.76 4.19 -12.99
N ASN A 192 -22.65 3.41 -12.40
CA ASN A 192 -23.79 2.83 -13.11
C ASN A 192 -24.76 3.90 -13.65
N LYS A 193 -25.02 4.97 -12.87
CA LYS A 193 -25.84 6.11 -13.33
C LYS A 193 -25.25 6.86 -14.53
N LYS A 194 -23.93 6.81 -14.73
CA LYS A 194 -23.26 7.46 -15.88
C LYS A 194 -23.22 6.58 -17.13
N LEU A 195 -23.60 5.31 -17.02
CA LEU A 195 -23.61 4.34 -18.12
C LEU A 195 -25.02 4.11 -18.70
N GLU A 196 -26.06 4.61 -18.02
CA GLU A 196 -27.46 4.70 -18.48
C GLU A 196 -27.70 6.01 -19.24
#